data_AF-A0A5C0DVJ4-F1
#
_entry.id   AF-A0A5C0DVJ4-F1
#
_cell.length_a   1.000
_cell.length_b   1.000
_cell.length_c   1.000
_cell.angle_alpha   90.00
_cell.angle_beta   90.00
_cell.angle_gamma   90.00
#
_symmetry.space_group_name_H-M   'P 1'
#
loop_
_entity.id
_entity.type
_entity.pdbx_description
1 polymer ?
#
loop_
_entity_poly.entity_id
_entity_poly.type
_entity_poly.pdbx_seq_one_letter_code
_entity_poly.pdbx_strand_id
1 'polypeptide(L)' 'MMALRRATFRLYPNKQVSEMLHYHRQLHKDLDNAAVSNRITSSKKFGKSVSCFEQQN' A
#
# COMPACT_ATOMS: atom_id res chain seq x y z
N MET A 1 18.84 2.83 1.84
CA MET A 1 17.88 2.59 2.94
C MET A 1 16.67 3.47 2.69
N MET A 2 15.48 2.89 2.51
CA MET A 2 14.22 3.64 2.32
C MET A 2 13.80 4.30 3.64
N ALA A 3 13.45 5.58 3.60
CA ALA A 3 13.03 6.33 4.79
C ALA A 3 11.63 5.88 5.23
N LEU A 4 11.55 5.11 6.32
CA LEU A 4 10.27 4.68 6.89
C LEU A 4 9.73 5.76 7.83
N ARG A 5 8.62 6.41 7.46
CA ARG A 5 7.86 7.26 8.38
C ARG A 5 6.99 6.38 9.27
N ARG A 6 7.30 6.34 10.55
CA ARG A 6 6.48 5.68 11.57
C ARG A 6 5.33 6.60 11.97
N ALA A 7 4.09 6.15 11.80
CA ALA A 7 2.89 6.82 12.30
C ALA A 7 2.34 6.06 13.52
N THR A 8 1.95 6.79 14.56
CA THR A 8 1.31 6.22 15.76
C THR A 8 -0.08 6.83 15.92
N PHE A 9 -1.09 5.99 16.12
CA PHE A 9 -2.48 6.42 16.29
C PHE A 9 -2.98 6.11 17.69
N ARG A 10 -3.91 6.93 18.19
CA ARG A 10 -4.62 6.65 19.45
C ARG A 10 -5.73 5.63 19.20
N LEU A 11 -6.02 4.80 20.21
CA LEU A 11 -7.13 3.84 20.17
C LEU A 11 -8.49 4.54 19.91
N TYR A 12 -8.66 5.75 20.44
CA TYR A 12 -9.83 6.59 20.24
C TYR A 12 -9.42 7.92 19.57
N PRO A 13 -9.37 7.95 18.23
CA PRO A 13 -9.03 9.16 17.49
C PRO A 13 -10.17 10.19 17.56
N ASN A 14 -9.81 11.47 17.54
CA ASN A 14 -10.79 12.52 17.30
C ASN A 14 -11.24 12.52 15.82
N LYS A 15 -12.24 13.33 15.48
CA LYS A 15 -12.81 13.38 14.12
C LYS A 15 -11.74 13.59 13.04
N GLN A 16 -10.83 14.54 13.24
CA GLN A 16 -9.77 14.85 12.27
C GLN A 16 -8.83 13.65 12.04
N VAL A 17 -8.41 12.98 13.11
CA VAL A 17 -7.54 11.78 13.00
C VAL A 17 -8.30 10.62 12.35
N SER A 18 -9.60 10.49 12.61
CA SER A 18 -10.44 9.45 11.98
C SER A 18 -10.55 9.64 10.46
N GLU A 19 -10.75 10.88 9.99
CA GLU A 19 -10.80 11.21 8.56
C GLU A 19 -9.46 10.94 7.88
N MET A 20 -8.35 11.35 8.51
CA MET A 20 -7.00 11.06 8.02
C MET A 20 -6.76 9.54 7.94
N LEU A 21 -7.14 8.78 8.96
CA LEU A 21 -7.03 7.32 8.99
C LEU A 21 -7.85 6.65 7.90
N HIS A 22 -9.06 7.14 7.63
CA HIS A 22 -9.89 6.64 6.54
C HIS A 22 -9.17 6.78 5.20
N TYR A 23 -8.60 7.95 4.92
CA TYR A 23 -7.86 8.19 3.69
C TYR A 23 -6.59 7.33 3.59
N HIS A 24 -5.83 7.17 4.68
CA HIS A 24 -4.66 6.29 4.68
C HIS A 24 -5.02 4.82 4.38
N ARG A 25 -6.12 4.31 4.94
CA ARG A 25 -6.60 2.95 4.66
C ARG A 25 -6.99 2.78 3.21
N GLN A 26 -7.68 3.77 2.64
CA GLN A 26 -8.03 3.76 1.23
C GLN A 26 -6.78 3.72 0.35
N LEU A 27 -5.82 4.60 0.61
CA LEU A 27 -4.58 4.67 -0.15
C LEU A 27 -3.77 3.37 -0.05
N HIS A 28 -3.69 2.75 1.14
CA HIS A 28 -3.04 1.45 1.31
C HIS A 28 -3.72 0.35 0.48
N LYS A 29 -5.06 0.29 0.53
CA LYS A 29 -5.84 -0.68 -0.25
C LYS A 29 -5.62 -0.50 -1.75
N ASP A 30 -5.62 0.74 -2.22
CA ASP A 30 -5.48 1.05 -3.65
C ASP A 30 -4.05 0.70 -4.13
N LEU A 31 -3.03 0.97 -3.31
CA LEU A 31 -1.64 0.59 -3.59
C LEU A 31 -1.45 -0.93 -3.61
N ASP A 32 -2.01 -1.67 -2.65
CA ASP A 32 -1.97 -3.13 -2.62
C ASP A 32 -2.64 -3.72 -3.86
N ASN A 33 -3.83 -3.23 -4.22
CA ASN A 33 -4.56 -3.69 -5.39
C ASN A 33 -3.78 -3.43 -6.68
N ALA A 34 -3.13 -2.26 -6.79
CA ALA A 34 -2.27 -1.94 -7.93
C ALA A 34 -1.07 -2.90 -8.02
N ALA A 35 -0.42 -3.21 -6.89
CA ALA A 35 0.69 -4.16 -6.85
C ALA A 35 0.24 -5.58 -7.26
N VAL A 36 -0.90 -6.06 -6.77
CA VAL A 36 -1.45 -7.36 -7.14
C VAL A 36 -1.82 -7.40 -8.63
N SER A 37 -2.51 -6.38 -9.13
CA SER A 37 -2.87 -6.25 -10.55
C SER A 37 -1.64 -6.26 -11.45
N ASN A 38 -0.59 -5.53 -11.07
CA ASN A 38 0.68 -5.53 -11.78
C ASN A 38 1.29 -6.94 -11.81
N ARG A 39 1.39 -7.64 -10.67
CA ARG A 39 1.95 -8.99 -10.62
C ARG A 39 1.20 -9.99 -11.49
N ILE A 40 -0.14 -9.95 -11.45
CA ILE A 40 -0.99 -10.81 -12.30
C ILE A 40 -0.72 -10.51 -13.77
N THR A 41 -0.63 -9.23 -14.13
CA THR A 41 -0.39 -8.80 -15.51
C THR A 41 1.01 -9.18 -15.99
N SER A 42 2.04 -8.96 -15.17
CA SER A 42 3.43 -9.35 -15.42
C SER A 42 3.56 -10.85 -15.69
N SER A 43 2.91 -11.67 -14.87
CA SER A 43 2.94 -13.12 -15.04
C SER A 43 2.17 -13.55 -16.30
N LYS A 44 0.91 -13.12 -16.45
CA LYS A 44 0.04 -13.60 -17.53
C LYS A 44 0.43 -13.11 -18.91
N LYS A 45 0.84 -11.84 -19.03
CA LYS A 45 1.12 -11.22 -20.34
C LYS A 45 2.59 -11.30 -20.73
N PHE A 46 3.50 -11.28 -19.76
CA PHE A 46 4.93 -11.18 -20.03
C PHE A 46 5.74 -12.39 -19.55
N GLY A 47 5.10 -13.37 -18.88
CA GLY A 47 5.79 -14.55 -18.35
C GLY A 47 6.78 -14.22 -17.23
N LYS A 48 6.68 -13.03 -16.62
CA LYS A 48 7.63 -12.55 -15.60
C LYS A 48 7.02 -12.67 -14.21
N SER A 49 7.80 -13.21 -13.27
CA SER A 49 7.50 -13.13 -11.84
C SER A 49 7.97 -11.77 -11.31
N VAL A 50 7.13 -11.11 -10.51
CA VAL A 50 7.47 -9.86 -9.83
C VAL A 50 7.41 -10.11 -8.33
N SER A 51 8.54 -9.97 -7.67
CA SER A 51 8.70 -10.13 -6.23
C SER A 51 8.15 -8.93 -5.46
N CYS A 52 7.88 -9.12 -4.17
CA CYS A 52 7.46 -8.02 -3.29
C CYS A 52 8.53 -6.92 -3.19
N PHE A 53 9.81 -7.27 -3.18
CA PHE A 53 10.91 -6.32 -3.09
C PHE A 53 11.01 -5.41 -4.32
N GLU A 54 10.70 -5.92 -5.50
CA GLU A 54 10.65 -5.10 -6.73
C GLU A 54 9.46 -4.12 -6.75
N GLN A 55 8.45 -4.35 -5.91
CA GLN A 55 7.27 -3.49 -5.79
C GLN A 55 7.41 -2.45 -4.68
N GLN A 56 8.39 -2.62 -3.79
CA GLN A 56 8.77 -1.65 -2.77
C GLN A 56 9.60 -0.56 -3.45
N ASN A 57 8.93 0.36 -4.14
CA ASN A 57 9.54 1.54 -4.75
C ASN A 57 9.95 2.57 -3.69
#